data_AF-A0A842WR25-F1
#
_entry.id   AF-A0A842WR25-F1
#
_cell.length_a   1.000
_cell.length_b   1.000
_cell.length_c   1.000
_cell.angle_alpha   90.00
_cell.angle_beta   90.00
_cell.angle_gamma   90.00
#
_symmetry.space_group_name_H-M   'P 1'
#
loop_
_entity.id
_entity.type
_entity.pdbx_description
1 polymer ?
#
loop_
_entity_poly.entity_id
_entity_poly.type
_entity_poly.pdbx_seq_one_letter_code
_entity_poly.pdbx_strand_id
1 'polypeptide(L)' 'MSKKVCSIVGCEKPSKRSFATSRIGKSISNAGLQLEDARSRKAYLCRDHWKKVKKYYKKDTKAERLRWGH' A
#
# COMPACT_ATOMS: atom_id res chain seq x y z
N MET A 1 -23.29 -8.03 -3.72
CA MET A 1 -22.30 -6.95 -3.48
C MET A 1 -20.90 -7.55 -3.38
N SER A 2 -20.07 -7.42 -4.43
CA SER A 2 -18.73 -7.99 -4.47
C SER A 2 -17.78 -7.21 -3.56
N LYS A 3 -17.65 -7.65 -2.30
CA LYS A 3 -16.63 -7.15 -1.37
C LYS A 3 -15.27 -7.53 -1.96
N LYS A 4 -14.54 -6.57 -2.53
CA LYS A 4 -13.18 -6.82 -2.99
C LYS A 4 -12.33 -7.19 -1.79
N VAL A 5 -11.68 -8.33 -1.83
CA VAL A 5 -10.73 -8.77 -0.81
C VAL A 5 -9.41 -8.00 -0.96
N CYS A 6 -8.60 -8.01 0.10
CA CYS A 6 -7.28 -7.41 0.07
C CYS A 6 -6.42 -8.15 -0.96
N SER A 7 -5.80 -7.42 -1.89
CA SER A 7 -4.91 -8.03 -2.90
C SER A 7 -3.51 -8.31 -2.35
N ILE A 8 -3.36 -8.59 -1.05
CA ILE A 8 -2.07 -8.86 -0.42
C ILE A 8 -1.95 -10.36 -0.23
N VAL A 9 -0.80 -10.94 -0.56
CA VAL A 9 -0.54 -12.38 -0.42
C VAL A 9 -0.85 -12.81 1.01
N GLY A 10 -1.78 -13.77 1.16
CA GLY A 10 -2.20 -14.29 2.46
C GLY A 10 -3.16 -13.37 3.21
N CYS A 11 -3.93 -12.53 2.52
CA CYS A 11 -4.91 -11.66 3.14
C CYS A 11 -6.33 -11.79 2.59
N GLU A 12 -7.20 -12.40 3.38
CA GLU A 12 -8.60 -12.61 3.02
C GLU A 12 -9.53 -11.53 3.60
N LYS A 13 -8.95 -10.46 4.16
CA LYS A 13 -9.73 -9.37 4.78
C LYS A 13 -10.43 -8.52 3.72
N PRO A 14 -11.62 -7.95 4.04
CA PRO A 14 -12.31 -7.07 3.12
C PRO A 14 -11.50 -5.79 2.87
N SER A 15 -11.30 -5.47 1.59
CA SER A 15 -10.66 -4.22 1.19
C SER A 15 -11.52 -3.02 1.55
N LYS A 16 -10.90 -2.03 2.20
CA LYS A 16 -11.54 -0.76 2.54
C LYS A 16 -11.12 0.35 1.59
N ARG A 17 -9.97 0.23 0.94
CA ARG A 17 -9.40 1.26 0.06
C ARG A 17 -8.63 0.63 -1.10
N SER A 18 -8.68 1.29 -2.24
CA SER A 18 -7.85 0.98 -3.41
C SER A 18 -6.90 2.14 -3.70
N PHE A 19 -5.66 1.81 -4.03
CA PHE A 19 -4.64 2.78 -4.41
C PHE A 19 -3.93 2.30 -5.67
N ALA A 20 -3.38 3.23 -6.47
CA ALA A 20 -2.54 2.87 -7.60
C ALA A 20 -1.23 2.25 -7.11
N THR A 21 -0.84 1.12 -7.72
CA THR A 21 0.41 0.43 -7.39
C THR A 21 1.63 1.30 -7.63
N SER A 22 1.60 2.25 -8.58
CA SER A 22 2.72 3.19 -8.79
C SER A 22 2.97 4.11 -7.58
N ARG A 23 1.91 4.53 -6.87
CA ARG A 23 2.03 5.45 -5.72
C ARG A 23 2.45 4.71 -4.46
N ILE A 24 1.89 3.53 -4.22
CA ILE A 24 2.11 2.80 -2.95
C ILE A 24 3.07 1.62 -3.08
N GLY A 25 3.53 1.28 -4.29
CA GLY A 25 4.40 0.14 -4.57
C GLY A 25 5.68 0.18 -3.76
N LYS A 26 6.39 1.32 -3.75
CA LYS A 26 7.58 1.51 -2.90
C LYS A 26 7.28 1.26 -1.42
N SER A 27 6.15 1.77 -0.92
CA SER A 27 5.76 1.59 0.48
C SER A 27 5.32 0.16 0.81
N ILE A 28 4.74 -0.57 -0.15
CA ILE A 28 4.40 -2.00 -0.04
C ILE A 28 5.68 -2.82 0.04
N SER A 29 6.63 -2.61 -0.90
CA SER A 29 7.93 -3.28 -0.89
C SER A 29 8.72 -3.00 0.38
N ASN A 30 8.77 -1.74 0.83
CA ASN A 30 9.42 -1.36 2.09
C ASN A 30 8.72 -1.94 3.32
N ALA A 31 7.42 -2.20 3.24
CA ALA A 31 6.68 -2.87 4.31
C ALA A 31 6.85 -4.41 4.28
N GLY A 32 7.59 -4.96 3.30
CA GLY A 32 7.74 -6.41 3.10
C GLY A 32 6.42 -7.08 2.71
N LEU A 33 5.50 -6.33 2.11
CA LEU A 33 4.21 -6.85 1.67
C LEU A 33 4.27 -7.13 0.17
N GLN A 34 3.57 -8.16 -0.29
CA GLN A 34 3.48 -8.49 -1.71
C GLN A 34 2.01 -8.52 -2.15
N LEU A 35 1.75 -8.03 -3.37
CA LEU A 35 0.43 -8.13 -3.95
C LEU A 35 0.23 -9.55 -4.50
N GLU A 36 -0.90 -10.16 -4.15
CA GLU A 36 -1.32 -11.44 -4.73
C GLU A 36 -1.61 -11.28 -6.22
N ASP A 37 -2.19 -10.13 -6.58
CA ASP A 37 -2.61 -9.80 -7.93
C ASP A 37 -1.61 -8.82 -8.58
N ALA A 38 -0.43 -9.32 -8.95
CA ALA A 38 0.67 -8.51 -9.49
C ALA A 38 0.34 -7.82 -10.83
N ARG A 39 -0.66 -8.32 -11.57
CA ARG A 39 -1.17 -7.69 -12.82
C ARG A 39 -2.09 -6.50 -12.55
N SER A 40 -2.60 -6.36 -11.34
CA SER A 40 -3.52 -5.29 -11.00
C SER A 40 -2.77 -3.96 -10.80
N ARG A 41 -3.06 -2.98 -11.68
CA ARG A 41 -2.63 -1.56 -11.52
C ARG A 41 -3.16 -0.88 -10.25
N LYS A 42 -4.14 -1.50 -9.59
CA LYS A 42 -4.75 -1.04 -8.35
C LYS A 42 -4.51 -2.08 -7.25
N ALA A 43 -3.86 -1.65 -6.17
CA ALA A 43 -3.71 -2.42 -4.95
C ALA A 43 -4.91 -2.18 -4.03
N TYR A 44 -5.63 -3.25 -3.70
CA TYR A 44 -6.71 -3.24 -2.73
C TYR A 44 -6.14 -3.56 -1.35
N LEU A 45 -6.27 -2.63 -0.41
CA LEU A 45 -5.73 -2.77 0.93
C LEU A 45 -6.86 -2.78 1.98
N CYS A 46 -6.74 -3.71 2.91
CA CYS A 46 -7.51 -3.68 4.15
C CYS A 46 -6.96 -2.59 5.10
N ARG A 47 -7.72 -2.27 6.14
CA ARG A 47 -7.34 -1.25 7.14
C ARG A 47 -5.99 -1.54 7.79
N ASP A 48 -5.69 -2.82 7.99
CA ASP A 48 -4.48 -3.29 8.67
C ASP A 48 -3.22 -3.09 7.79
N HIS A 49 -3.29 -3.55 6.54
CA HIS A 49 -2.21 -3.36 5.57
C HIS A 49 -1.96 -1.91 5.24
N TRP A 50 -3.02 -1.11 5.10
CA TRP A 50 -2.87 0.33 4.97
C TRP A 50 -2.13 0.94 6.17
N LYS A 51 -2.34 0.46 7.40
CA LYS A 51 -1.63 0.97 8.58
C LYS A 51 -0.13 0.67 8.53
N LYS A 52 0.26 -0.53 8.05
CA LYS A 52 1.67 -0.90 7.82
C LYS A 52 2.29 -0.03 6.72
N VAL A 53 1.69 -0.01 5.54
CA VAL A 53 2.13 0.79 4.37
C VAL A 53 2.23 2.27 4.72
N LYS A 54 1.24 2.84 5.43
CA LYS A 54 1.20 4.25 5.85
C LYS A 54 2.38 4.65 6.73
N LYS A 55 2.95 3.75 7.55
CA LYS A 55 4.14 4.07 8.36
C LYS A 55 5.34 4.36 7.46
N TYR A 56 5.57 3.51 6.45
CA TYR A 56 6.66 3.69 5.49
C TYR A 56 6.38 4.85 4.54
N TYR A 57 5.16 4.98 4.04
CA TYR A 57 4.74 6.10 3.19
C TYR A 57 4.98 7.45 3.88
N LYS A 58 4.65 7.57 5.18
CA LYS A 58 4.92 8.79 5.95
C LYS A 58 6.42 9.03 6.17
N LYS A 59 7.23 7.99 6.37
CA LYS A 59 8.69 8.14 6.49
C LYS A 59 9.29 8.65 5.18
N ASP A 60 8.87 8.06 4.06
CA ASP A 60 9.27 8.43 2.70
C ASP A 60 8.92 9.90 2.40
N THR A 61 7.66 10.30 2.62
CA THR A 61 7.23 11.69 2.39
C THR A 61 7.95 12.71 3.29
N LYS A 62 8.30 12.33 4.53
CA LYS A 62 9.06 13.21 5.45
C LYS A 62 10.50 13.39 5.01
N ALA A 63 11.15 12.31 4.58
CA ALA A 63 12.52 12.35 4.06
C ALA A 63 12.60 13.26 2.82
N GLU A 64 11.62 13.16 1.92
CA GLU A 64 11.55 14.02 0.75
C GLU A 64 11.40 15.50 1.15
N ARG A 65 10.47 15.85 2.07
CA ARG A 65 10.27 17.25 2.48
C ARG A 65 11.49 17.92 3.10
N LEU A 66 12.34 17.18 3.82
CA LEU A 66 13.59 17.71 4.38
C LEU A 66 14.62 18.03 3.29
N ARG A 67 14.51 17.39 2.11
CA ARG A 67 15.47 17.51 1.02
C ARG A 67 15.22 18.71 0.10
N TRP A 68 13.99 19.23 0.07
CA TRP A 68 13.59 20.39 -0.73
C TRP A 68 13.66 21.72 0.04
N GLY A 69 14.34 21.75 1.19
CA GLY A 69 14.48 22.93 2.05
C GLY A 69 15.87 23.57 2.00
N HIS A 70 16.52 23.60 0.84
CA HIS A 70 17.78 24.33 0.62
C HIS A 70 17.68 25.20 -0.64
#